data_AF-A0A968ME07-F1
#
_entry.id   AF-A0A968ME07-F1
#
_cell.length_a   1.000
_cell.length_b   1.000
_cell.length_c   1.000
_cell.angle_alpha   90.00
_cell.angle_beta   90.00
_cell.angle_gamma   90.00
#
_symmetry.space_group_name_H-M   'P 1'
#
loop_
_entity.id
_entity.type
_entity.pdbx_description
1 polymer ?
#
loop_
_entity_poly.entity_id
_entity_poly.type
_entity_poly.pdbx_seq_one_letter_code
_entity_poly.pdbx_strand_id
1 'polypeptide(L)'
;MGGALLLEAVMALCYSFVIVATYLAGAHWSRAAGILAAGLLVLYPPYSSIFHFVATEALFSTFLIGWLLFTVATLRTPRLWHFALHGGFIALLVLTRPSGQMLLGFVLFPLLLPGLVWWRRSVAALLVLGVAQAVLFGWASYNSIRYDDFTVSRGSAAVVPLYRAFVVDRIVQPSNGPATAELARLVEQELLIQEPYTTYNIDLETFFSSGSTLMWADLVSLSDRVWGWESDYAQLREVGIEAVQAHLPFYLEETFWRSLELFAVHNLPPLVRVTEPPAPVYDEQGRRQARDGQPIPYSYAYWHNSRPNDRPAMTIAEDLVLRARLAAMFPELPQENGKARVYRLLQLLTRTHPPMLAYIVLGVAGALLVRFRDWLPLSFFAAVCLAVPLIGWLGAAPVPEHAIPIYPVLFLFGVLGGLHLAHRMLGKRYSAD
;
A
#
# COMPACT_ATOMS: atom_id res chain seq x y z
N MET A 1 5.62 -18.78 -18.89
CA MET A 1 4.48 -19.31 -18.10
C MET A 1 3.25 -18.48 -18.47
N GLY A 2 2.15 -19.12 -18.88
CA GLY A 2 0.83 -18.50 -19.09
C GLY A 2 0.61 -17.60 -20.33
N GLY A 3 1.56 -16.71 -20.64
CA GLY A 3 1.36 -15.67 -21.66
C GLY A 3 0.37 -14.58 -21.23
N ALA A 4 0.22 -13.52 -22.04
CA ALA A 4 -0.63 -12.36 -21.74
C ALA A 4 -2.12 -12.75 -21.55
N LEU A 5 -2.61 -13.72 -22.32
CA LEU A 5 -4.02 -14.16 -22.26
C LEU A 5 -4.37 -14.83 -20.93
N LEU A 6 -3.51 -15.71 -20.39
CA LEU A 6 -3.78 -16.35 -19.10
C LEU A 6 -3.78 -15.30 -17.99
N LEU A 7 -2.84 -14.36 -18.05
CA LEU A 7 -2.76 -13.27 -17.09
C LEU A 7 -4.02 -12.41 -17.11
N GLU A 8 -4.49 -11.99 -18.29
CA GLU A 8 -5.74 -11.25 -18.45
C GLU A 8 -6.93 -12.04 -17.89
N ALA A 9 -7.04 -13.34 -18.19
CA ALA A 9 -8.09 -14.19 -17.65
C ALA A 9 -8.04 -14.28 -16.11
N VAL A 10 -6.85 -14.44 -15.52
CA VAL A 10 -6.67 -14.48 -14.06
C VAL A 10 -7.09 -13.15 -13.43
N MET A 11 -6.68 -12.03 -14.00
CA MET A 11 -7.05 -10.71 -13.49
C MET A 11 -8.55 -10.43 -13.60
N ALA A 12 -9.18 -10.84 -14.71
CA ALA A 12 -10.63 -10.75 -14.89
C ALA A 12 -11.41 -11.62 -13.90
N LEU A 13 -10.91 -12.83 -13.60
CA LEU A 13 -11.46 -13.70 -12.56
C LEU A 13 -11.33 -13.08 -11.17
N CYS A 14 -10.17 -12.49 -10.85
CA CYS A 14 -9.97 -11.79 -9.58
C CYS A 14 -10.94 -10.62 -9.42
N TYR A 15 -11.08 -9.78 -10.45
CA TYR A 15 -12.02 -8.67 -10.44
C TYR A 15 -13.47 -9.15 -10.25
N SER A 16 -13.89 -10.14 -11.04
CA SER A 16 -15.24 -10.73 -10.95
C SER A 16 -15.52 -11.32 -9.57
N PHE A 17 -14.53 -12.03 -9.00
CA PHE A 17 -14.62 -12.56 -7.65
C PHE A 17 -14.84 -11.45 -6.62
N VAL A 18 -14.11 -10.33 -6.72
CA VAL A 18 -14.27 -9.22 -5.78
C VAL A 18 -15.68 -8.63 -5.86
N ILE A 19 -16.21 -8.40 -7.06
CA ILE A 19 -17.57 -7.86 -7.22
C ILE A 19 -18.60 -8.80 -6.57
N VAL A 20 -18.52 -10.10 -6.86
CA VAL A 20 -19.44 -11.10 -6.31
C VAL A 20 -19.28 -11.23 -4.79
N ALA A 21 -18.04 -11.30 -4.29
CA ALA A 21 -17.76 -11.40 -2.85
C ALA A 21 -18.24 -10.16 -2.09
N THR A 22 -18.13 -8.96 -2.67
CA THR A 22 -18.68 -7.71 -2.12
C THR A 22 -20.19 -7.79 -1.99
N TYR A 23 -20.89 -8.22 -3.05
CA TYR A 23 -22.33 -8.44 -3.00
C TYR A 23 -22.72 -9.45 -1.91
N LEU A 24 -22.07 -10.61 -1.87
CA LEU A 24 -22.37 -11.68 -0.90
C LEU A 24 -22.11 -11.25 0.54
N ALA A 25 -21.02 -10.53 0.79
CA ALA A 25 -20.71 -9.96 2.09
C ALA A 25 -21.79 -8.95 2.51
N GLY A 26 -22.13 -7.98 1.64
CA GLY A 26 -23.17 -6.97 1.94
C GLY A 26 -24.56 -7.56 2.13
N ALA A 27 -24.91 -8.58 1.34
CA ALA A 27 -26.18 -9.29 1.42
C ALA A 27 -26.40 -10.00 2.77
N HIS A 28 -25.36 -10.18 3.57
CA HIS A 28 -25.50 -10.64 4.95
C HIS A 28 -26.36 -9.72 5.81
N TRP A 29 -26.20 -8.40 5.65
CA TRP A 29 -26.95 -7.39 6.41
C TRP A 29 -28.18 -6.92 5.63
N SER A 30 -28.05 -6.73 4.30
CA SER A 30 -29.16 -6.36 3.44
C SER A 30 -28.82 -6.62 1.97
N ARG A 31 -29.74 -7.24 1.22
CA ARG A 31 -29.58 -7.46 -0.22
C ARG A 31 -29.39 -6.14 -0.98
N ALA A 32 -30.09 -5.08 -0.58
CA ALA A 32 -29.94 -3.76 -1.18
C ALA A 32 -28.52 -3.20 -0.95
N ALA A 33 -27.97 -3.37 0.25
CA ALA A 33 -26.61 -2.95 0.56
C ALA A 33 -25.57 -3.68 -0.30
N GLY A 34 -25.70 -5.00 -0.45
CA GLY A 34 -24.83 -5.80 -1.31
C GLY A 34 -24.88 -5.35 -2.77
N ILE A 35 -26.09 -5.14 -3.32
CA ILE A 35 -26.26 -4.68 -4.72
C ILE A 35 -25.64 -3.30 -4.91
N LEU A 36 -25.94 -2.34 -4.02
CA LEU A 36 -25.45 -0.98 -4.12
C LEU A 36 -23.92 -0.93 -3.99
N ALA A 37 -23.33 -1.62 -3.01
CA ALA A 37 -21.87 -1.63 -2.83
C ALA A 37 -21.14 -2.27 -4.01
N ALA A 38 -21.61 -3.42 -4.51
CA ALA A 38 -21.03 -4.05 -5.69
C ALA A 38 -21.22 -3.19 -6.96
N GLY A 39 -22.38 -2.57 -7.13
CA GLY A 39 -22.67 -1.66 -8.24
C GLY A 39 -21.78 -0.43 -8.23
N LEU A 40 -21.60 0.22 -7.07
CA LEU A 40 -20.66 1.33 -6.90
C LEU A 40 -19.24 0.93 -7.25
N LEU A 41 -18.80 -0.26 -6.80
CA LEU A 41 -17.47 -0.77 -7.10
C LEU A 41 -17.24 -1.00 -8.60
N VAL A 42 -18.24 -1.53 -9.32
CA VAL A 42 -18.22 -1.68 -10.79
C VAL A 42 -18.17 -0.32 -11.50
N LEU A 43 -18.88 0.67 -10.95
CA LEU A 43 -18.97 2.02 -11.50
C LEU A 43 -17.84 2.95 -11.06
N TYR A 44 -16.82 2.44 -10.34
CA TYR A 44 -15.71 3.22 -9.83
C TYR A 44 -14.40 2.86 -10.57
N PRO A 45 -14.05 3.59 -11.67
CA PRO A 45 -12.94 3.25 -12.55
C PRO A 45 -11.57 3.09 -11.87
N PRO A 46 -11.17 3.91 -10.87
CA PRO A 46 -9.88 3.71 -10.22
C PRO A 46 -9.74 2.34 -9.55
N TYR A 47 -10.86 1.73 -9.13
CA TYR A 47 -10.82 0.39 -8.58
C TYR A 47 -10.73 -0.68 -9.68
N SER A 48 -11.45 -0.55 -10.80
CA SER A 48 -11.29 -1.51 -11.89
C SER A 48 -9.89 -1.46 -12.50
N SER A 49 -9.25 -0.28 -12.55
CA SER A 49 -7.92 -0.13 -13.15
C SER A 49 -6.83 -0.96 -12.48
N ILE A 50 -6.91 -1.24 -11.17
CA ILE A 50 -5.88 -2.08 -10.52
C ILE A 50 -5.87 -3.51 -11.07
N PHE A 51 -6.97 -3.97 -11.67
CA PHE A 51 -7.06 -5.29 -12.29
C PHE A 51 -6.61 -5.31 -13.75
N HIS A 52 -6.29 -4.15 -14.34
CA HIS A 52 -5.75 -4.04 -15.69
C HIS A 52 -4.21 -3.97 -15.71
N PHE A 53 -3.56 -3.99 -14.55
CA PHE A 53 -2.11 -4.04 -14.43
C PHE A 53 -1.69 -5.17 -13.49
N VAL A 54 -0.54 -5.79 -13.77
CA VAL A 54 0.03 -6.81 -12.89
C VAL A 54 0.67 -6.12 -11.71
N ALA A 55 -0.09 -5.98 -10.64
CA ALA A 55 0.35 -5.29 -9.44
C ALA A 55 -0.15 -6.02 -8.18
N THR A 56 0.54 -5.80 -7.07
CA THR A 56 0.19 -6.43 -5.77
C THR A 56 -1.19 -6.00 -5.27
N GLU A 57 -1.67 -4.84 -5.70
CA GLU A 57 -2.94 -4.20 -5.36
C GLU A 57 -4.13 -5.10 -5.67
N ALA A 58 -4.17 -5.70 -6.86
CA ALA A 58 -5.26 -6.58 -7.28
C ALA A 58 -5.33 -7.85 -6.44
N LEU A 59 -4.18 -8.49 -6.20
CA LEU A 59 -4.09 -9.70 -5.37
C LEU A 59 -4.46 -9.40 -3.91
N PHE A 60 -3.91 -8.31 -3.35
CA PHE A 60 -4.24 -7.87 -2.00
C PHE A 60 -5.74 -7.62 -1.85
N SER A 61 -6.35 -6.90 -2.79
CA SER A 61 -7.80 -6.64 -2.77
C SER A 61 -8.63 -7.92 -2.86
N THR A 62 -8.22 -8.85 -3.72
CA THR A 62 -8.87 -10.16 -3.91
C THR A 62 -8.85 -10.99 -2.63
N PHE A 63 -7.70 -11.10 -1.98
CA PHE A 63 -7.60 -11.81 -0.71
C PHE A 63 -8.33 -11.08 0.42
N LEU A 64 -8.32 -9.75 0.44
CA LEU A 64 -8.99 -8.95 1.46
C LEU A 64 -10.50 -9.13 1.43
N ILE A 65 -11.13 -9.08 0.24
CA ILE A 65 -12.58 -9.27 0.13
C ILE A 65 -12.98 -10.73 0.36
N GLY A 66 -12.14 -11.69 -0.05
CA GLY A 66 -12.30 -13.09 0.31
C GLY A 66 -12.27 -13.30 1.82
N TRP A 67 -11.35 -12.62 2.52
CA TRP A 67 -11.26 -12.62 3.97
C TRP A 67 -12.47 -11.95 4.64
N LEU A 68 -13.00 -10.86 4.10
CA LEU A 68 -14.25 -10.26 4.59
C LEU A 68 -15.43 -11.22 4.46
N LEU A 69 -15.60 -11.87 3.30
CA LEU A 69 -16.64 -12.86 3.08
C LEU A 69 -16.52 -14.04 4.07
N PHE A 70 -15.28 -14.49 4.32
CA PHE A 70 -15.00 -15.52 5.31
C PHE A 70 -15.26 -15.05 6.76
N THR A 71 -15.02 -13.77 7.05
CA THR A 71 -15.36 -13.15 8.33
C THR A 71 -16.88 -13.17 8.56
N VAL A 72 -17.67 -12.86 7.52
CA VAL A 72 -19.13 -13.00 7.56
C VAL A 72 -19.56 -14.43 7.83
N ALA A 73 -18.92 -15.42 7.20
CA ALA A 73 -19.21 -16.83 7.48
C ALA A 73 -18.88 -17.20 8.94
N THR A 74 -17.76 -16.68 9.47
CA THR A 74 -17.33 -16.89 10.85
C THR A 74 -18.28 -16.27 11.87
N LEU A 75 -18.86 -15.10 11.58
CA LEU A 75 -19.87 -14.46 12.42
C LEU A 75 -21.13 -15.32 12.56
N ARG A 76 -21.52 -16.04 11.51
CA ARG A 76 -22.70 -16.91 11.52
C ARG A 76 -22.48 -18.18 12.31
N THR A 77 -21.29 -18.79 12.19
CA THR A 77 -20.98 -20.08 12.81
C THR A 77 -19.54 -20.11 13.31
N PRO A 78 -19.20 -19.47 14.44
CA PRO A 78 -17.82 -19.39 14.91
C PRO A 78 -17.29 -20.77 15.31
N ARG A 79 -16.27 -21.25 14.59
CA ARG A 79 -15.55 -22.51 14.85
C ARG A 79 -14.07 -22.21 15.08
N LEU A 80 -13.40 -23.02 15.90
CA LEU A 80 -11.99 -22.77 16.25
C LEU A 80 -11.07 -22.71 15.01
N TRP A 81 -11.27 -23.60 14.04
CA TRP A 81 -10.50 -23.60 12.80
C TRP A 81 -10.74 -22.36 11.91
N HIS A 82 -11.86 -21.64 12.08
CA HIS A 82 -12.05 -20.38 11.37
C HIS A 82 -11.00 -19.34 11.77
N PHE A 83 -10.63 -19.31 13.06
CA PHE A 83 -9.63 -18.38 13.57
C PHE A 83 -8.21 -18.73 13.08
N ALA A 84 -7.90 -20.01 12.94
CA ALA A 84 -6.69 -20.44 12.25
C ALA A 84 -6.66 -19.94 10.79
N LEU A 85 -7.76 -20.04 10.05
CA LEU A 85 -7.84 -19.51 8.68
C LEU A 85 -7.74 -17.98 8.61
N HIS A 86 -8.26 -17.25 9.58
CA HIS A 86 -8.03 -15.80 9.67
C HIS A 86 -6.54 -15.48 9.80
N GLY A 87 -5.78 -16.25 10.60
CA GLY A 87 -4.32 -16.15 10.65
C GLY A 87 -3.67 -16.42 9.28
N GLY A 88 -4.16 -17.44 8.57
CA GLY A 88 -3.72 -17.73 7.20
C GLY A 88 -3.99 -16.60 6.20
N PHE A 89 -5.18 -15.98 6.23
CA PHE A 89 -5.51 -14.82 5.39
C PHE A 89 -4.61 -13.62 5.69
N ILE A 90 -4.35 -13.33 6.98
CA ILE A 90 -3.44 -12.25 7.37
C ILE A 90 -2.03 -12.53 6.82
N ALA A 91 -1.51 -13.74 6.98
CA ALA A 91 -0.20 -14.10 6.43
C ALA A 91 -0.16 -13.94 4.90
N LEU A 92 -1.18 -14.40 4.17
CA LEU A 92 -1.27 -14.21 2.72
C LEU A 92 -1.30 -12.73 2.33
N LEU A 93 -2.04 -11.89 3.06
CA LEU A 93 -2.10 -10.45 2.82
C LEU A 93 -0.75 -9.78 3.11
N VAL A 94 -0.05 -10.18 4.17
CA VAL A 94 1.31 -9.72 4.48
C VAL A 94 2.31 -10.14 3.40
N LEU A 95 2.20 -11.37 2.90
CA LEU A 95 3.09 -11.88 1.84
C LEU A 95 2.82 -11.23 0.48
N THR A 96 1.59 -10.77 0.22
CA THR A 96 1.31 -9.94 -0.97
C THR A 96 1.83 -8.52 -0.80
N ARG A 97 1.68 -7.92 0.39
CA ARG A 97 2.20 -6.59 0.72
C ARG A 97 2.63 -6.53 2.19
N PRO A 98 3.89 -6.16 2.49
CA PRO A 98 4.37 -6.08 3.88
C PRO A 98 3.57 -5.13 4.79
N SER A 99 2.97 -4.08 4.23
CA SER A 99 2.07 -3.17 4.97
C SER A 99 0.84 -3.89 5.56
N GLY A 100 0.50 -5.08 5.06
CA GLY A 100 -0.51 -5.97 5.63
C GLY A 100 -0.21 -6.42 7.06
N GLN A 101 1.00 -6.20 7.60
CA GLN A 101 1.33 -6.50 9.00
C GLN A 101 0.38 -5.80 9.99
N MET A 102 -0.15 -4.63 9.63
CA MET A 102 -1.14 -3.91 10.46
C MET A 102 -2.44 -4.69 10.66
N LEU A 103 -2.74 -5.63 9.75
CA LEU A 103 -3.89 -6.53 9.87
C LEU A 103 -3.75 -7.53 11.03
N LEU A 104 -2.56 -7.69 11.62
CA LEU A 104 -2.37 -8.46 12.87
C LEU A 104 -3.21 -7.88 14.03
N GLY A 105 -3.58 -6.60 13.98
CA GLY A 105 -4.55 -6.01 14.92
C GLY A 105 -5.89 -6.77 14.95
N PHE A 106 -6.22 -7.51 13.89
CA PHE A 106 -7.40 -8.38 13.83
C PHE A 106 -7.36 -9.55 14.82
N VAL A 107 -6.23 -9.80 15.51
CA VAL A 107 -6.15 -10.71 16.67
C VAL A 107 -7.17 -10.38 17.76
N LEU A 108 -7.64 -9.12 17.83
CA LEU A 108 -8.68 -8.68 18.77
C LEU A 108 -10.10 -9.05 18.33
N PHE A 109 -10.32 -9.43 17.07
CA PHE A 109 -11.64 -9.77 16.53
C PHE A 109 -12.38 -10.85 17.34
N PRO A 110 -11.76 -11.98 17.74
CA PRO A 110 -12.46 -13.01 18.50
C PRO A 110 -12.95 -12.51 19.87
N LEU A 111 -12.31 -11.49 20.43
CA LEU A 111 -12.70 -10.87 21.70
C LEU A 111 -14.04 -10.12 21.57
N LEU A 112 -14.37 -9.66 20.36
CA LEU A 112 -15.60 -8.93 20.04
C LEU A 112 -16.81 -9.84 19.77
N LEU A 113 -16.62 -11.16 19.69
CA LEU A 113 -17.68 -12.10 19.35
C LEU A 113 -18.54 -12.46 20.57
N PRO A 114 -19.82 -12.03 20.62
CA PRO A 114 -20.65 -12.24 21.81
C PRO A 114 -20.96 -13.72 22.07
N GLY A 115 -21.00 -14.56 21.03
CA GLY A 115 -21.33 -15.99 21.12
C GLY A 115 -20.25 -16.90 21.69
N LEU A 116 -19.05 -16.37 22.01
CA LEU A 116 -17.96 -17.16 22.59
C LEU A 116 -17.79 -16.84 24.08
N VAL A 117 -17.56 -17.88 24.88
CA VAL A 117 -17.08 -17.72 26.27
C VAL A 117 -15.63 -17.22 26.28
N TRP A 118 -15.24 -16.49 27.33
CA TRP A 118 -13.97 -15.73 27.37
C TRP A 118 -12.71 -16.57 27.05
N TRP A 119 -12.64 -17.81 27.55
CA TRP A 119 -11.48 -18.68 27.29
C TRP A 119 -11.40 -19.07 25.82
N ARG A 120 -12.54 -19.32 25.16
CA ARG A 120 -12.60 -19.60 23.71
C ARG A 120 -12.20 -18.40 22.89
N ARG A 121 -12.52 -17.19 23.34
CA ARG A 121 -12.06 -15.95 22.68
C ARG A 121 -10.54 -15.83 22.75
N SER A 122 -9.95 -16.16 23.88
CA SER A 122 -8.49 -16.15 24.09
C SER A 122 -7.80 -17.19 23.22
N VAL A 123 -8.28 -18.43 23.21
CA VAL A 123 -7.76 -19.49 22.34
C VAL A 123 -7.91 -19.11 20.86
N ALA A 124 -9.06 -18.55 20.47
CA ALA A 124 -9.28 -18.08 19.11
C ALA A 124 -8.29 -16.97 18.71
N ALA A 125 -8.06 -15.98 19.57
CA ALA A 125 -7.06 -14.93 19.34
C ALA A 125 -5.65 -15.53 19.18
N LEU A 126 -5.26 -16.46 20.05
CA LEU A 126 -3.99 -17.19 19.94
C LEU A 126 -3.88 -18.02 18.66
N LEU A 127 -4.98 -18.58 18.16
CA LEU A 127 -4.99 -19.30 16.88
C LEU A 127 -4.79 -18.35 15.69
N VAL A 128 -5.43 -17.17 15.68
CA VAL A 128 -5.19 -16.15 14.65
C VAL A 128 -3.72 -15.77 14.62
N LEU A 129 -3.18 -15.39 15.78
CA LEU A 129 -1.79 -14.94 15.90
C LEU A 129 -0.81 -16.05 15.60
N GLY A 130 -1.00 -17.23 16.19
CA GLY A 130 -0.11 -18.38 16.06
C GLY A 130 0.02 -18.85 14.62
N VAL A 131 -1.09 -18.95 13.89
CA VAL A 131 -1.04 -19.37 12.47
C VAL A 131 -0.42 -18.30 11.59
N ALA A 132 -0.78 -17.02 11.78
CA ALA A 132 -0.17 -15.92 11.03
C ALA A 132 1.36 -15.91 11.22
N GLN A 133 1.81 -15.97 12.47
CA GLN A 133 3.24 -15.97 12.80
C GLN A 133 3.95 -17.23 12.31
N ALA A 134 3.33 -18.42 12.38
CA ALA A 134 3.95 -19.65 11.89
C ALA A 134 4.23 -19.59 10.38
N VAL A 135 3.30 -19.07 9.57
CA VAL A 135 3.49 -18.92 8.12
C VAL A 135 4.57 -17.87 7.82
N LEU A 136 4.52 -16.71 8.50
CA LEU A 136 5.49 -15.64 8.30
C LEU A 136 6.90 -16.04 8.76
N PHE A 137 7.01 -16.77 9.87
CA PHE A 137 8.27 -17.36 10.35
C PHE A 137 8.81 -18.39 9.36
N GLY A 138 7.94 -19.23 8.78
CA GLY A 138 8.33 -20.17 7.73
C GLY A 138 8.89 -19.47 6.49
N TRP A 139 8.27 -18.36 6.08
CA TRP A 139 8.77 -17.53 4.97
C TRP A 139 10.08 -16.83 5.32
N ALA A 140 10.21 -16.24 6.51
CA ALA A 140 11.45 -15.62 6.97
C ALA A 140 12.60 -16.65 7.10
N SER A 141 12.29 -17.88 7.52
CA SER A 141 13.26 -18.98 7.54
C SER A 141 13.71 -19.37 6.13
N TYR A 142 12.77 -19.43 5.18
CA TYR A 142 13.10 -19.64 3.76
C TYR A 142 14.03 -18.54 3.25
N ASN A 143 13.75 -17.27 3.57
CA ASN A 143 14.61 -16.14 3.18
C ASN A 143 15.99 -16.23 3.85
N SER A 144 16.08 -16.64 5.11
CA SER A 144 17.37 -16.87 5.78
C SER A 144 18.19 -17.94 5.07
N ILE A 145 17.59 -19.07 4.69
CA ILE A 145 18.30 -20.13 3.96
C ILE A 145 18.69 -19.69 2.55
N ARG A 146 17.83 -18.93 1.87
CA ARG A 146 17.99 -18.60 0.45
C ARG A 146 18.84 -17.36 0.20
N TYR A 147 18.71 -16.36 1.06
CA TYR A 147 19.25 -15.01 0.90
C TYR A 147 20.13 -14.57 2.07
N ASP A 148 20.28 -15.40 3.11
CA ASP A 148 21.03 -15.07 4.32
C ASP A 148 20.43 -13.85 5.06
N ASP A 149 19.09 -13.75 5.03
CA ASP A 149 18.34 -12.66 5.66
C ASP A 149 17.04 -13.18 6.30
N PHE A 150 16.97 -13.15 7.64
CA PHE A 150 15.80 -13.59 8.40
C PHE A 150 14.74 -12.49 8.50
N THR A 151 14.04 -12.25 7.39
CA THR A 151 12.97 -11.25 7.33
C THR A 151 11.81 -11.70 6.47
N VAL A 152 10.61 -11.15 6.71
CA VAL A 152 9.47 -11.33 5.81
C VAL A 152 9.67 -10.50 4.54
N SER A 153 10.15 -9.27 4.71
CA SER A 153 10.46 -8.34 3.63
C SER A 153 11.48 -7.32 4.11
N ARG A 154 12.56 -7.20 3.35
CA ARG A 154 13.66 -6.27 3.59
C ARG A 154 13.30 -4.85 3.18
N GLY A 155 13.86 -3.86 3.86
CA GLY A 155 13.79 -2.44 3.48
C GLY A 155 12.69 -1.65 4.21
N SER A 156 11.85 -2.28 5.02
CA SER A 156 10.80 -1.56 5.77
C SER A 156 11.39 -0.47 6.68
N ALA A 157 12.52 -0.73 7.33
CA ALA A 157 13.23 0.23 8.17
C ALA A 157 13.92 1.37 7.38
N ALA A 158 14.34 1.10 6.13
CA ALA A 158 14.86 2.14 5.24
C ALA A 158 13.75 3.06 4.68
N VAL A 159 12.51 2.56 4.63
CA VAL A 159 11.35 3.32 4.16
C VAL A 159 10.71 4.09 5.32
N VAL A 160 10.42 3.45 6.46
CA VAL A 160 9.63 4.05 7.53
C VAL A 160 10.50 4.51 8.71
N PRO A 161 10.57 5.81 9.05
CA PRO A 161 9.88 6.96 8.43
C PRO A 161 10.74 7.72 7.40
N LEU A 162 11.96 7.25 7.10
CA LEU A 162 12.95 8.02 6.34
C LEU A 162 12.48 8.42 4.94
N TYR A 163 11.85 7.52 4.17
CA TYR A 163 11.43 7.82 2.80
C TYR A 163 10.53 9.05 2.78
N ARG A 164 9.52 9.08 3.65
CA ARG A 164 8.64 10.24 3.75
C ARG A 164 9.40 11.48 4.21
N ALA A 165 10.17 11.39 5.29
CA ALA A 165 10.91 12.53 5.82
C ALA A 165 11.89 13.14 4.80
N PHE A 166 12.56 12.30 4.01
CA PHE A 166 13.58 12.71 3.03
C PHE A 166 12.95 13.13 1.69
N VAL A 167 12.17 12.25 1.06
CA VAL A 167 11.65 12.44 -0.30
C VAL A 167 10.46 13.40 -0.33
N VAL A 168 9.50 13.18 0.58
CA VAL A 168 8.16 13.78 0.50
C VAL A 168 8.10 15.11 1.24
N ASP A 169 8.58 15.11 2.49
CA ASP A 169 8.47 16.25 3.39
C ASP A 169 9.74 17.11 3.37
N ARG A 170 10.88 16.56 2.91
CA ARG A 170 12.18 17.25 2.77
C ARG A 170 12.66 17.92 4.06
N ILE A 171 12.46 17.21 5.17
CA ILE A 171 12.76 17.67 6.54
C ILE A 171 14.04 17.05 7.12
N VAL A 172 14.77 16.23 6.36
CA VAL A 172 16.03 15.65 6.82
C VAL A 172 17.14 16.68 6.65
N GLN A 173 17.78 17.06 7.76
CA GLN A 173 18.90 18.00 7.79
C GLN A 173 20.02 17.45 8.66
N PRO A 174 21.30 17.73 8.36
CA PRO A 174 22.43 17.29 9.19
C PRO A 174 22.35 17.77 10.65
N SER A 175 21.60 18.84 10.92
CA SER A 175 21.40 19.41 12.25
C SER A 175 20.29 18.77 13.07
N ASN A 176 19.51 17.82 12.53
CA ASN A 176 18.39 17.21 13.24
C ASN A 176 18.85 16.34 14.43
N GLY A 177 20.03 15.73 14.34
CA GLY A 177 20.63 14.94 15.41
C GLY A 177 21.91 14.21 15.00
N PRO A 178 22.49 13.40 15.91
CA PRO A 178 23.73 12.66 15.67
C PRO A 178 23.67 11.69 14.46
N ALA A 179 22.55 11.00 14.25
CA ALA A 179 22.43 10.02 13.17
C ALA A 179 22.37 10.71 11.80
N THR A 180 21.64 11.81 11.69
CA THR A 180 21.58 12.66 10.50
C THR A 180 22.92 13.33 10.20
N ALA A 181 23.65 13.80 11.21
CA ALA A 181 25.00 14.35 11.05
C ALA A 181 26.00 13.30 10.52
N GLU A 182 25.95 12.08 11.07
CA GLU A 182 26.81 10.98 10.61
C GLU A 182 26.46 10.55 9.18
N LEU A 183 25.17 10.46 8.84
CA LEU A 183 24.74 10.19 7.47
C LEU A 183 25.25 11.25 6.50
N ALA A 184 25.16 12.53 6.87
CA ALA A 184 25.63 13.63 6.04
C ALA A 184 27.14 13.54 5.76
N ARG A 185 27.94 13.22 6.79
CA ARG A 185 29.38 12.97 6.64
C ARG A 185 29.66 11.83 5.66
N LEU A 186 28.93 10.72 5.76
CA LEU A 186 29.08 9.59 4.85
C LEU A 186 28.65 9.94 3.43
N VAL A 187 27.53 10.64 3.25
CA VAL A 187 27.08 11.11 1.92
C VAL A 187 28.18 11.94 1.26
N GLU A 188 28.77 12.89 1.98
CA GLU A 188 29.85 13.74 1.47
C GLU A 188 31.10 12.94 1.09
N GLN A 189 31.53 12.01 1.94
CA GLN A 189 32.78 11.28 1.77
C GLN A 189 32.70 10.11 0.78
N GLU A 190 31.53 9.49 0.65
CA GLU A 190 31.36 8.22 -0.05
C GLU A 190 30.49 8.32 -1.29
N LEU A 191 29.48 9.21 -1.28
CA LEU A 191 28.45 9.25 -2.32
C LEU A 191 28.62 10.43 -3.27
N LEU A 192 28.83 11.65 -2.76
CA LEU A 192 28.93 12.86 -3.59
C LEU A 192 30.17 12.89 -4.49
N ILE A 193 31.20 12.11 -4.16
CA ILE A 193 32.40 11.94 -5.00
C ILE A 193 32.20 10.97 -6.18
N GLN A 194 31.06 10.27 -6.23
CA GLN A 194 30.74 9.28 -7.26
C GLN A 194 29.90 9.90 -8.38
N GLU A 195 29.86 9.23 -9.54
CA GLU A 195 28.88 9.56 -10.58
C GLU A 195 27.46 9.09 -10.18
N PRO A 196 26.39 9.82 -10.50
CA PRO A 196 26.35 11.07 -11.26
C PRO A 196 26.59 12.33 -10.42
N TYR A 197 26.78 12.25 -9.10
CA TYR A 197 26.82 13.42 -8.23
C TYR A 197 27.89 14.44 -8.64
N THR A 198 29.10 13.99 -8.96
CA THR A 198 30.19 14.85 -9.43
C THR A 198 29.85 15.58 -10.74
N THR A 199 29.40 14.86 -11.78
CA THR A 199 29.08 15.47 -13.09
C THR A 199 27.93 16.48 -13.02
N TYR A 200 27.00 16.29 -12.09
CA TYR A 200 25.83 17.15 -11.91
C TYR A 200 26.03 18.19 -10.81
N ASN A 201 27.25 18.30 -10.26
CA ASN A 201 27.61 19.25 -9.20
C ASN A 201 26.65 19.23 -8.01
N ILE A 202 26.24 18.03 -7.58
CA ILE A 202 25.39 17.89 -6.41
C ILE A 202 26.22 18.09 -5.16
N ASP A 203 25.90 19.14 -4.39
CA ASP A 203 26.44 19.36 -3.06
C ASP A 203 25.53 18.77 -1.96
N LEU A 204 26.01 18.84 -0.72
CA LEU A 204 25.32 18.27 0.45
C LEU A 204 23.97 18.94 0.69
N GLU A 205 23.87 20.26 0.50
CA GLU A 205 22.62 21.00 0.66
C GLU A 205 21.58 20.57 -0.37
N THR A 206 21.97 20.47 -1.65
CA THR A 206 21.12 20.00 -2.74
C THR A 206 20.69 18.56 -2.51
N PHE A 207 21.58 17.71 -2.00
CA PHE A 207 21.26 16.30 -1.70
C PHE A 207 20.08 16.18 -0.73
N PHE A 208 20.14 16.86 0.42
CA PHE A 208 19.11 16.77 1.47
C PHE A 208 17.84 17.60 1.15
N SER A 209 17.95 18.69 0.40
CA SER A 209 16.80 19.56 0.10
C SER A 209 15.99 19.14 -1.14
N SER A 210 16.56 18.34 -2.05
CA SER A 210 15.90 17.98 -3.31
C SER A 210 14.70 17.04 -3.16
N GLY A 211 14.71 16.18 -2.14
CA GLY A 211 13.72 15.11 -1.98
C GLY A 211 13.77 14.07 -3.11
N SER A 212 14.95 13.77 -3.66
CA SER A 212 15.10 12.84 -4.78
C SER A 212 14.89 11.38 -4.36
N THR A 213 14.03 10.65 -5.09
CA THR A 213 13.85 9.20 -4.90
C THR A 213 15.08 8.40 -5.32
N LEU A 214 15.86 8.93 -6.29
CA LEU A 214 17.11 8.31 -6.75
C LEU A 214 18.20 8.44 -5.68
N MET A 215 18.30 9.60 -5.02
CA MET A 215 19.23 9.81 -3.92
C MET A 215 18.85 8.97 -2.69
N TRP A 216 17.56 8.87 -2.37
CA TRP A 216 17.09 7.96 -1.32
C TRP A 216 17.48 6.50 -1.61
N ALA A 217 17.35 6.05 -2.86
CA ALA A 217 17.77 4.69 -3.25
C ALA A 217 19.27 4.46 -2.99
N ASP A 218 20.11 5.46 -3.26
CA ASP A 218 21.53 5.39 -2.97
C ASP A 218 21.85 5.38 -1.46
N LEU A 219 21.01 5.99 -0.61
CA LEU A 219 21.16 5.88 0.85
C LEU A 219 20.98 4.44 1.34
N VAL A 220 20.06 3.68 0.74
CA VAL A 220 19.86 2.25 1.07
C VAL A 220 21.11 1.45 0.74
N SER A 221 21.69 1.67 -0.45
CA SER A 221 22.93 1.01 -0.86
C SER A 221 24.14 1.46 -0.04
N LEU A 222 24.22 2.73 0.33
CA LEU A 222 25.25 3.26 1.22
C LEU A 222 25.17 2.60 2.60
N SER A 223 23.95 2.48 3.15
CA SER A 223 23.70 1.81 4.43
C SER A 223 24.17 0.36 4.42
N ASP A 224 23.82 -0.38 3.37
CA ASP A 224 24.22 -1.78 3.24
C ASP A 224 25.75 -1.94 3.17
N ARG A 225 26.46 -1.02 2.52
CA ARG A 225 27.93 -1.04 2.39
C ARG A 225 28.65 -0.64 3.67
N VAL A 226 28.17 0.40 4.36
CA VAL A 226 28.88 1.00 5.50
C VAL A 226 28.53 0.30 6.81
N TRP A 227 27.24 0.03 7.05
CA TRP A 227 26.76 -0.57 8.31
C TRP A 227 26.45 -2.06 8.19
N GLY A 228 26.47 -2.61 6.98
CA GLY A 228 26.18 -4.02 6.73
C GLY A 228 24.70 -4.35 6.75
N TRP A 229 24.37 -5.52 6.23
CA TRP A 229 22.98 -6.01 6.13
C TRP A 229 22.31 -6.23 7.47
N GLU A 230 23.10 -6.71 8.45
CA GLU A 230 22.67 -7.01 9.82
C GLU A 230 22.23 -5.77 10.61
N SER A 231 22.52 -4.57 10.10
CA SER A 231 22.03 -3.33 10.70
C SER A 231 20.52 -3.16 10.59
N ASP A 232 19.85 -3.91 9.69
CA ASP A 232 18.42 -3.76 9.34
C ASP A 232 18.03 -2.28 9.13
N TYR A 233 18.94 -1.51 8.52
CA TYR A 233 18.76 -0.08 8.28
C TYR A 233 18.44 0.74 9.54
N ALA A 234 18.86 0.28 10.72
CA ALA A 234 18.59 0.94 12.00
C ALA A 234 19.04 2.41 11.98
N GLN A 235 20.21 2.69 11.38
CA GLN A 235 20.74 4.04 11.26
C GLN A 235 19.85 4.93 10.37
N LEU A 236 19.40 4.42 9.22
CA LEU A 236 18.48 5.15 8.33
C LEU A 236 17.13 5.40 9.00
N ARG A 237 16.64 4.43 9.78
CA ARG A 237 15.43 4.60 10.59
C ARG A 237 15.62 5.70 11.64
N GLU A 238 16.76 5.72 12.32
CA GLU A 238 17.09 6.73 13.32
C GLU A 238 17.18 8.14 12.70
N VAL A 239 17.82 8.28 11.53
CA VAL A 239 17.83 9.51 10.72
C VAL A 239 16.40 10.00 10.45
N GLY A 240 15.51 9.10 10.05
CA GLY A 240 14.10 9.42 9.84
C GLY A 240 13.40 9.86 11.13
N ILE A 241 13.67 9.20 12.25
CA ILE A 241 13.09 9.53 13.56
C ILE A 241 13.57 10.91 14.03
N GLU A 242 14.86 11.22 13.93
CA GLU A 242 15.42 12.54 14.28
C GLU A 242 14.75 13.65 13.48
N ALA A 243 14.58 13.45 12.17
CA ALA A 243 13.89 14.42 11.32
C ALA A 243 12.42 14.61 11.72
N VAL A 244 11.69 13.52 11.98
CA VAL A 244 10.30 13.60 12.44
C VAL A 244 10.22 14.29 13.81
N GLN A 245 11.15 14.04 14.73
CA GLN A 245 11.16 14.68 16.05
C GLN A 245 11.44 16.18 15.96
N ALA A 246 12.40 16.58 15.14
CA ALA A 246 12.74 17.98 14.90
C ALA A 246 11.58 18.77 14.25
N HIS A 247 10.72 18.09 13.46
CA HIS A 247 9.64 18.70 12.68
C HIS A 247 8.25 18.09 12.95
N LEU A 248 8.00 17.60 14.17
CA LEU A 248 6.82 16.78 14.48
C LEU A 248 5.46 17.44 14.14
N PRO A 249 5.21 18.72 14.47
CA PRO A 249 3.94 19.36 14.14
C PRO A 249 3.69 19.40 12.63
N PHE A 250 4.69 19.80 11.85
CA PHE A 250 4.62 19.85 10.39
C PHE A 250 4.39 18.46 9.80
N TYR A 251 5.12 17.45 10.29
CA TYR A 251 4.99 16.07 9.83
C TYR A 251 3.58 15.51 10.02
N LEU A 252 2.99 15.69 11.21
CA LEU A 252 1.64 15.21 11.51
C LEU A 252 0.57 15.98 10.72
N GLU A 253 0.72 17.29 10.59
CA GLU A 253 -0.19 18.14 9.82
C GLU A 253 -0.21 17.74 8.33
N GLU A 254 0.95 17.65 7.69
CA GLU A 254 1.08 17.22 6.29
C GLU A 254 0.59 15.78 6.10
N THR A 255 0.83 14.89 7.07
CA THR A 255 0.29 13.52 7.02
C THR A 255 -1.22 13.54 7.02
N PHE A 256 -1.82 14.25 7.96
CA PHE A 256 -3.26 14.31 8.13
C PHE A 256 -3.93 14.91 6.89
N TRP A 257 -3.48 16.07 6.42
CA TRP A 257 -4.11 16.76 5.30
C TRP A 257 -3.98 15.99 3.99
N ARG A 258 -2.81 15.44 3.66
CA ARG A 258 -2.66 14.65 2.43
C ARG A 258 -3.45 13.35 2.48
N SER A 259 -3.53 12.71 3.65
CA SER A 259 -4.38 11.52 3.85
C SER A 259 -5.85 11.85 3.63
N LEU A 260 -6.31 12.98 4.18
CA LEU A 260 -7.66 13.46 4.01
C LEU A 260 -7.95 13.82 2.54
N GLU A 261 -7.05 14.54 1.90
CA GLU A 261 -7.13 14.90 0.48
C GLU A 261 -7.27 13.66 -0.39
N LEU A 262 -6.49 12.61 -0.13
CA LEU A 262 -6.56 11.37 -0.88
C LEU A 262 -7.93 10.70 -0.79
N PHE A 263 -8.57 10.73 0.38
CA PHE A 263 -9.93 10.22 0.55
C PHE A 263 -11.02 11.19 0.06
N ALA A 264 -10.74 12.49 0.03
CA ALA A 264 -11.68 13.55 -0.33
C ALA A 264 -11.69 13.88 -1.84
N VAL A 265 -10.59 13.64 -2.54
CA VAL A 265 -10.40 13.99 -3.95
C VAL A 265 -10.49 12.74 -4.82
N HIS A 266 -11.10 12.90 -5.99
CA HIS A 266 -11.16 11.88 -7.04
C HIS A 266 -9.81 11.71 -7.71
N ASN A 267 -8.94 10.92 -7.10
CA ASN A 267 -7.68 10.56 -7.71
C ASN A 267 -7.91 9.45 -8.73
N LEU A 268 -8.20 9.85 -9.97
CA LEU A 268 -7.75 9.03 -11.09
C LEU A 268 -6.24 9.21 -11.18
N PRO A 269 -5.43 8.13 -11.15
CA PRO A 269 -4.10 8.27 -11.71
C PRO A 269 -4.29 8.84 -13.13
N PRO A 270 -3.52 9.88 -13.53
CA PRO A 270 -3.54 10.29 -14.93
C PRO A 270 -3.32 9.03 -15.77
N LEU A 271 -3.99 8.92 -16.92
CA LEU A 271 -3.62 7.89 -17.88
C LEU A 271 -2.17 8.20 -18.28
N VAL A 272 -1.23 7.58 -17.59
CA VAL A 272 0.11 7.38 -18.09
C VAL A 272 -0.15 6.45 -19.27
N ARG A 273 -0.23 7.02 -20.48
CA ARG A 273 -0.05 6.20 -21.67
C ARG A 273 1.23 5.44 -21.37
N VAL A 274 1.19 4.11 -21.50
CA VAL A 274 2.41 3.32 -21.58
C VAL A 274 3.04 3.66 -22.94
N THR A 275 3.45 4.91 -23.10
CA THR A 275 4.45 5.30 -24.06
C THR A 275 5.71 4.63 -23.58
N GLU A 276 6.44 4.01 -24.52
CA GLU A 276 7.80 3.57 -24.26
C GLU A 276 8.51 4.63 -23.42
N PRO A 277 9.22 4.24 -22.34
CA PRO A 277 9.91 5.20 -21.51
C PRO A 277 10.74 6.09 -22.45
N PRO A 278 10.50 7.42 -22.45
CA PRO A 278 11.02 8.26 -23.52
C PRO A 278 12.52 8.05 -23.63
N ALA A 279 13.04 7.89 -24.85
CA ALA A 279 14.47 7.68 -25.07
C ALA A 279 15.27 8.70 -24.26
N PRO A 280 16.34 8.30 -23.54
CA PRO A 280 17.12 9.21 -22.71
C PRO A 280 17.47 10.47 -23.51
N VAL A 281 17.16 11.64 -22.93
CA VAL A 281 17.50 12.93 -23.54
C VAL A 281 18.90 13.27 -23.08
N TYR A 282 19.76 13.66 -24.02
CA TYR A 282 21.13 14.09 -23.72
C TYR A 282 21.24 15.61 -23.93
N ASP A 283 22.02 16.29 -23.09
CA ASP A 283 22.37 17.68 -23.27
C ASP A 283 23.41 17.87 -24.39
N GLU A 284 23.79 19.13 -24.66
CA GLU A 284 24.78 19.47 -25.70
C GLU A 284 26.15 18.83 -25.43
N GLN A 285 26.45 18.52 -24.18
CA GLN A 285 27.67 17.82 -23.74
C GLN A 285 27.54 16.28 -23.82
N GLY A 286 26.42 15.76 -24.32
CA GLY A 286 26.17 14.32 -24.42
C GLY A 286 25.87 13.65 -23.07
N ARG A 287 25.52 14.41 -22.03
CA ARG A 287 25.16 13.90 -20.69
C ARG A 287 23.65 13.70 -20.59
N ARG A 288 23.24 12.64 -19.91
CA ARG A 288 21.82 12.28 -19.79
C ARG A 288 21.07 13.27 -18.90
N GLN A 289 20.12 14.02 -19.43
CA GLN A 289 19.34 14.98 -18.64
C GLN A 289 18.52 14.28 -17.54
N ALA A 290 18.52 14.89 -16.36
CA ALA A 290 17.63 14.51 -15.27
C ALA A 290 16.16 14.79 -15.67
N ARG A 291 15.24 14.01 -15.12
CA ARG A 291 13.81 14.03 -15.49
C ARG A 291 12.94 14.23 -14.27
N ASP A 292 11.71 14.68 -14.51
CA ASP A 292 10.67 14.76 -13.49
C ASP A 292 11.08 15.57 -12.25
N GLY A 293 11.86 16.63 -12.48
CA GLY A 293 12.40 17.50 -11.43
C GLY A 293 13.46 16.84 -10.53
N GLN A 294 13.96 15.67 -10.90
CA GLN A 294 15.07 15.03 -10.17
C GLN A 294 16.38 15.80 -10.42
N PRO A 295 17.27 15.90 -9.41
CA PRO A 295 18.59 16.53 -9.55
C PRO A 295 19.58 15.67 -10.34
N ILE A 296 19.39 14.34 -10.37
CA ILE A 296 20.26 13.39 -11.06
C ILE A 296 19.46 12.51 -12.02
N PRO A 297 20.06 12.03 -13.13
CA PRO A 297 19.35 11.22 -14.14
C PRO A 297 19.23 9.72 -13.80
N TYR A 298 20.01 9.23 -12.84
CA TYR A 298 20.01 7.85 -12.35
C TYR A 298 20.62 7.79 -10.95
N SER A 299 20.33 6.73 -10.19
CA SER A 299 21.01 6.46 -8.91
C SER A 299 22.37 5.81 -9.18
N TYR A 300 23.35 6.02 -8.30
CA TYR A 300 24.68 5.38 -8.36
C TYR A 300 24.55 3.85 -8.28
N ALA A 301 23.71 3.37 -7.37
CA ALA A 301 23.40 1.96 -7.19
C ALA A 301 21.88 1.73 -7.26
N TYR A 302 21.50 0.53 -7.71
CA TYR A 302 20.13 0.08 -7.56
C TYR A 302 19.96 -0.43 -6.13
N TRP A 303 19.01 0.13 -5.38
CA TRP A 303 18.86 -0.14 -3.94
C TRP A 303 18.58 -1.60 -3.58
N HIS A 304 18.06 -2.41 -4.52
CA HIS A 304 17.88 -3.85 -4.34
C HIS A 304 19.09 -4.70 -4.76
N ASN A 305 20.16 -4.10 -5.29
CA ASN A 305 21.32 -4.81 -5.81
C ASN A 305 22.44 -5.03 -4.79
N SER A 306 22.24 -4.75 -3.51
CA SER A 306 23.20 -5.17 -2.48
C SER A 306 23.05 -6.69 -2.22
N ARG A 307 24.09 -7.32 -1.64
CA ARG A 307 24.04 -8.65 -1.02
C ARG A 307 24.82 -8.62 0.30
N PRO A 308 24.59 -9.56 1.24
CA PRO A 308 25.34 -9.62 2.51
C PRO A 308 26.86 -9.70 2.34
N ASN A 309 27.36 -10.11 1.17
CA ASN A 309 28.77 -10.32 0.88
C ASN A 309 29.40 -9.29 -0.07
N ASP A 310 28.83 -8.07 -0.13
CA ASP A 310 29.27 -6.96 -1.00
C ASP A 310 29.30 -7.26 -2.50
N ARG A 311 28.80 -8.43 -2.95
CA ARG A 311 28.66 -8.72 -4.38
C ARG A 311 27.40 -8.04 -4.89
N PRO A 312 27.47 -7.25 -5.97
CA PRO A 312 26.25 -6.72 -6.58
C PRO A 312 25.34 -7.90 -6.95
N ALA A 313 24.06 -7.80 -6.58
CA ALA A 313 23.10 -8.86 -6.85
C ALA A 313 22.92 -9.12 -8.34
N MET A 314 23.21 -8.09 -9.13
CA MET A 314 23.22 -8.06 -10.57
C MET A 314 24.24 -7.01 -11.00
N THR A 315 25.15 -7.36 -11.91
CA THR A 315 26.04 -6.39 -12.56
C THR A 315 25.21 -5.42 -13.41
N ILE A 316 25.74 -4.23 -13.71
CA ILE A 316 25.08 -3.27 -14.62
C ILE A 316 24.76 -3.93 -15.97
N ALA A 317 25.66 -4.78 -16.48
CA ALA A 317 25.45 -5.51 -17.72
C ALA A 317 24.26 -6.48 -17.63
N GLU A 318 24.14 -7.23 -16.52
CA GLU A 318 23.01 -8.14 -16.30
C GLU A 318 21.69 -7.37 -16.12
N ASP A 319 21.70 -6.21 -15.46
CA ASP A 319 20.51 -5.34 -15.34
C ASP A 319 20.08 -4.81 -16.71
N LEU A 320 21.03 -4.36 -17.53
CA LEU A 320 20.74 -3.92 -18.90
C LEU A 320 20.18 -5.06 -19.75
N VAL A 321 20.71 -6.29 -19.63
CA VAL A 321 20.17 -7.47 -20.31
C VAL A 321 18.77 -7.80 -19.81
N LEU A 322 18.51 -7.74 -18.50
CA LEU A 322 17.19 -7.97 -17.93
C LEU A 322 16.20 -6.91 -18.41
N ARG A 323 16.57 -5.63 -18.38
CA ARG A 323 15.77 -4.51 -18.90
C ARG A 323 15.49 -4.67 -20.38
N ALA A 324 16.47 -5.09 -21.19
CA ALA A 324 16.27 -5.35 -22.61
C ALA A 324 15.32 -6.53 -22.84
N ARG A 325 15.42 -7.59 -22.04
CA ARG A 325 14.48 -8.73 -22.09
C ARG A 325 13.07 -8.32 -21.67
N LEU A 326 12.94 -7.56 -20.58
CA LEU A 326 11.68 -6.98 -20.14
C LEU A 326 11.10 -6.11 -21.25
N ALA A 327 11.87 -5.15 -21.76
CA ALA A 327 11.51 -4.28 -22.87
C ALA A 327 11.09 -5.05 -24.11
N ALA A 328 11.73 -6.18 -24.44
CA ALA A 328 11.34 -7.04 -25.56
C ALA A 328 10.03 -7.80 -25.33
N MET A 329 9.62 -8.04 -24.07
CA MET A 329 8.32 -8.64 -23.74
C MET A 329 7.16 -7.62 -23.78
N PHE A 330 7.44 -6.31 -23.65
CA PHE A 330 6.42 -5.27 -23.65
C PHE A 330 5.75 -4.96 -25.02
N PRO A 331 6.41 -5.02 -26.20
CA PRO A 331 5.75 -4.78 -27.48
C PRO A 331 4.67 -5.81 -27.83
N GLU A 332 4.73 -7.00 -27.22
CA GLU A 332 3.68 -8.03 -27.36
C GLU A 332 2.44 -7.72 -26.51
N LEU A 333 2.53 -6.78 -25.56
CA LEU A 333 1.37 -6.32 -24.83
C LEU A 333 0.57 -5.34 -25.72
N PRO A 334 -0.75 -5.48 -25.82
CA PRO A 334 -1.57 -4.58 -26.61
C PRO A 334 -1.34 -3.13 -26.18
N GLN A 335 -0.64 -2.34 -27.01
CA GLN A 335 -0.59 -0.89 -26.84
C GLN A 335 -1.94 -0.34 -27.26
N GLU A 336 -2.91 -0.40 -26.34
CA GLU A 336 -4.25 0.07 -26.63
C GLU A 336 -4.22 1.59 -26.82
N ASN A 337 -4.37 2.01 -28.07
CA ASN A 337 -4.80 3.36 -28.44
C ASN A 337 -6.22 3.57 -27.88
N GLY A 338 -6.30 3.86 -26.58
CA GLY A 338 -7.57 4.00 -25.87
C GLY A 338 -8.47 5.01 -26.57
N LYS A 339 -9.73 4.60 -26.82
CA LYS A 339 -10.71 5.49 -27.44
C LYS A 339 -10.95 6.69 -26.52
N ALA A 340 -10.66 7.91 -26.98
CA ALA A 340 -10.85 9.15 -26.21
C ALA A 340 -12.27 9.29 -25.61
N ARG A 341 -13.28 8.68 -26.24
CA ARG A 341 -14.65 8.60 -25.70
C ARG A 341 -14.74 7.79 -24.40
N VAL A 342 -14.10 6.62 -24.34
CA VAL A 342 -14.07 5.78 -23.13
C VAL A 342 -13.37 6.54 -22.01
N TYR A 343 -12.25 7.20 -22.30
CA TYR A 343 -11.55 8.01 -21.32
C TYR A 343 -12.43 9.12 -20.72
N ARG A 344 -13.11 9.91 -21.57
CA ARG A 344 -14.02 10.96 -21.09
C ARG A 344 -15.15 10.39 -20.24
N LEU A 345 -15.66 9.20 -20.58
CA LEU A 345 -16.66 8.52 -19.76
C LEU A 345 -16.09 8.08 -18.40
N LEU A 346 -14.91 7.47 -18.34
CA LEU A 346 -14.28 7.07 -17.08
C LEU A 346 -13.95 8.27 -16.19
N GLN A 347 -13.49 9.37 -16.80
CA GLN A 347 -13.30 10.64 -16.09
C GLN A 347 -14.60 11.18 -15.52
N LEU A 348 -15.68 11.19 -16.31
CA LEU A 348 -16.99 11.63 -15.85
C LEU A 348 -17.46 10.78 -14.68
N LEU A 349 -17.46 9.44 -14.84
CA LEU A 349 -17.88 8.50 -13.80
C LEU A 349 -17.10 8.73 -12.50
N THR A 350 -15.78 8.85 -12.59
CA THR A 350 -14.94 9.10 -11.42
C THR A 350 -15.28 10.42 -10.75
N ARG A 351 -15.38 11.53 -11.51
CA ARG A 351 -15.71 12.86 -10.96
C ARG A 351 -17.11 12.90 -10.33
N THR A 352 -18.07 12.14 -10.86
CA THR A 352 -19.44 12.09 -10.32
C THR A 352 -19.60 11.14 -9.15
N HIS A 353 -18.69 10.19 -8.97
CA HIS A 353 -18.73 9.26 -7.85
C HIS A 353 -18.57 10.04 -6.54
N PRO A 354 -19.25 9.74 -5.43
CA PRO A 354 -18.91 10.37 -4.16
C PRO A 354 -17.47 10.04 -3.73
N PRO A 355 -16.74 10.98 -3.10
CA PRO A 355 -15.40 10.70 -2.60
C PRO A 355 -15.43 9.64 -1.49
N MET A 356 -14.35 8.90 -1.31
CA MET A 356 -14.30 7.79 -0.35
C MET A 356 -14.56 8.26 1.09
N LEU A 357 -14.14 9.48 1.42
CA LEU A 357 -14.43 10.13 2.70
C LEU A 357 -15.93 10.17 3.02
N ALA A 358 -16.80 10.37 2.01
CA ALA A 358 -18.25 10.38 2.23
C ALA A 358 -18.76 9.01 2.72
N TYR A 359 -18.24 7.92 2.18
CA TYR A 359 -18.59 6.56 2.61
C TYR A 359 -18.06 6.26 4.01
N ILE A 360 -16.84 6.70 4.33
CA ILE A 360 -16.29 6.58 5.69
C ILE A 360 -17.19 7.32 6.69
N VAL A 361 -17.55 8.58 6.41
CA VAL A 361 -18.42 9.38 7.27
C VAL A 361 -19.80 8.76 7.44
N LEU A 362 -20.44 8.30 6.36
CA LEU A 362 -21.74 7.63 6.43
C LEU A 362 -21.68 6.34 7.24
N GLY A 363 -20.62 5.54 7.08
CA GLY A 363 -20.40 4.32 7.83
C GLY A 363 -20.25 4.58 9.32
N VAL A 364 -19.40 5.54 9.69
CA VAL A 364 -19.19 5.96 11.08
C VAL A 364 -20.49 6.51 11.69
N ALA A 365 -21.17 7.41 10.98
CA ALA A 365 -22.44 7.97 11.44
C ALA A 365 -23.52 6.89 11.63
N GLY A 366 -23.64 5.94 10.71
CA GLY A 366 -24.59 4.83 10.81
C GLY A 366 -24.26 3.89 11.98
N ALA A 367 -22.97 3.57 12.17
CA ALA A 367 -22.49 2.75 13.29
C ALA A 367 -22.78 3.40 14.65
N LEU A 368 -22.47 4.69 14.81
CA LEU A 368 -22.66 5.41 16.07
C LEU A 368 -24.12 5.70 16.39
N LEU A 369 -24.90 6.11 15.39
CA LEU A 369 -26.26 6.61 15.61
C LEU A 369 -27.30 5.49 15.59
N VAL A 370 -27.23 4.55 14.64
CA VAL A 370 -28.30 3.54 14.43
C VAL A 370 -27.94 2.18 15.05
N ARG A 371 -26.66 1.81 15.13
CA ARG A 371 -26.17 0.54 15.71
C ARG A 371 -26.89 -0.69 15.14
N PHE A 372 -26.70 -0.94 13.84
CA PHE A 372 -27.33 -2.07 13.15
C PHE A 372 -26.81 -3.43 13.66
N ARG A 373 -27.54 -4.52 13.39
CA ARG A 373 -27.12 -5.86 13.80
C ARG A 373 -25.69 -6.16 13.31
N ASP A 374 -24.84 -6.67 14.20
CA ASP A 374 -23.46 -7.06 13.90
C ASP A 374 -22.59 -5.90 13.33
N TRP A 375 -22.91 -4.64 13.67
CA TRP A 375 -22.16 -3.45 13.24
C TRP A 375 -20.73 -3.41 13.75
N LEU A 376 -20.50 -3.91 14.98
CA LEU A 376 -19.21 -3.84 15.65
C LEU A 376 -18.12 -4.66 14.90
N PRO A 377 -18.35 -5.94 14.54
CA PRO A 377 -17.46 -6.69 13.66
C PRO A 377 -17.07 -5.98 12.36
N LEU A 378 -18.05 -5.43 11.63
CA LEU A 378 -17.79 -4.75 10.37
C LEU A 378 -17.00 -3.45 10.58
N SER A 379 -17.37 -2.67 11.60
CA SER A 379 -16.67 -1.41 11.93
C SER A 379 -15.24 -1.68 12.37
N PHE A 380 -15.01 -2.76 13.13
CA PHE A 380 -13.67 -3.19 13.51
C PHE A 380 -12.85 -3.63 12.30
N PHE A 381 -13.43 -4.45 11.39
CA PHE A 381 -12.75 -4.85 10.15
C PHE A 381 -12.40 -3.64 9.29
N ALA A 382 -13.33 -2.70 9.12
CA ALA A 382 -13.11 -1.45 8.37
C ALA A 382 -12.02 -0.58 9.02
N ALA A 383 -12.01 -0.46 10.35
CA ALA A 383 -10.98 0.29 11.08
C ALA A 383 -9.59 -0.34 10.91
N VAL A 384 -9.47 -1.66 11.03
CA VAL A 384 -8.21 -2.38 10.79
C VAL A 384 -7.75 -2.20 9.34
N CYS A 385 -8.68 -2.23 8.37
CA CYS A 385 -8.34 -1.96 6.97
C CYS A 385 -7.88 -0.53 6.74
N LEU A 386 -8.53 0.48 7.34
CA LEU A 386 -8.14 1.88 7.25
C LEU A 386 -6.78 2.15 7.90
N ALA A 387 -6.41 1.42 8.94
CA ALA A 387 -5.11 1.54 9.58
C ALA A 387 -3.96 1.19 8.62
N VAL A 388 -4.16 0.27 7.66
CA VAL A 388 -3.13 -0.14 6.69
C VAL A 388 -2.59 1.04 5.88
N PRO A 389 -3.40 1.77 5.08
CA PRO A 389 -2.89 2.91 4.33
C PRO A 389 -2.47 4.06 5.25
N LEU A 390 -3.19 4.34 6.34
CA LEU A 390 -2.83 5.44 7.25
C LEU A 390 -1.44 5.27 7.87
N ILE A 391 -1.11 4.05 8.33
CA ILE A 391 0.22 3.75 8.86
C ILE A 391 1.25 3.67 7.74
N GLY A 392 0.89 3.15 6.57
CA GLY A 392 1.75 3.21 5.39
C GLY A 392 2.14 4.64 5.02
N TRP A 393 1.21 5.59 5.10
CA TRP A 393 1.43 7.00 4.82
C TRP A 393 2.22 7.71 5.93
N LEU A 394 2.28 7.16 7.14
CA LEU A 394 3.24 7.61 8.15
C LEU A 394 4.69 7.20 7.82
N GLY A 395 4.93 6.46 6.73
CA GLY A 395 6.27 6.08 6.31
C GLY A 395 6.60 6.36 4.86
N ALA A 396 5.59 6.48 4.00
CA ALA A 396 5.73 6.71 2.57
C ALA A 396 4.80 7.82 2.06
N ALA A 397 4.93 8.16 0.79
CA ALA A 397 4.02 9.11 0.15
C ALA A 397 2.56 8.59 0.17
N PRO A 398 1.58 9.46 0.47
CA PRO A 398 0.18 9.09 0.36
C PRO A 398 -0.22 8.94 -1.10
N VAL A 399 -0.22 7.70 -1.58
CA VAL A 399 -0.60 7.36 -2.95
C VAL A 399 -1.87 6.49 -2.98
N PRO A 400 -2.78 6.69 -3.96
CA PRO A 400 -4.07 6.00 -4.01
C PRO A 400 -3.96 4.47 -4.01
N GLU A 401 -2.89 3.93 -4.58
CA GLU A 401 -2.59 2.50 -4.72
C GLU A 401 -2.53 1.77 -3.36
N HIS A 402 -2.28 2.49 -2.26
CA HIS A 402 -2.33 1.91 -0.92
C HIS A 402 -3.75 1.82 -0.36
N ALA A 403 -4.66 2.70 -0.79
CA ALA A 403 -6.04 2.76 -0.28
C ALA A 403 -7.05 2.04 -1.18
N ILE A 404 -6.88 2.04 -2.50
CA ILE A 404 -7.84 1.43 -3.43
C ILE A 404 -8.15 -0.04 -3.08
N PRO A 405 -7.17 -0.89 -2.69
CA PRO A 405 -7.47 -2.29 -2.33
C PRO A 405 -8.46 -2.46 -1.17
N ILE A 406 -8.62 -1.47 -0.29
CA ILE A 406 -9.56 -1.53 0.85
C ILE A 406 -10.95 -0.96 0.51
N TYR A 407 -11.14 -0.35 -0.66
CA TYR A 407 -12.39 0.32 -1.04
C TYR A 407 -13.65 -0.57 -1.02
N PRO A 408 -13.61 -1.86 -1.38
CA PRO A 408 -14.79 -2.73 -1.25
C PRO A 408 -15.35 -2.75 0.18
N VAL A 409 -14.47 -2.76 1.19
CA VAL A 409 -14.83 -2.73 2.61
C VAL A 409 -15.46 -1.38 2.97
N LEU A 410 -14.88 -0.27 2.49
CA LEU A 410 -15.35 1.08 2.78
C LEU A 410 -16.70 1.39 2.11
N PHE A 411 -16.92 0.94 0.86
CA PHE A 411 -18.22 1.06 0.21
C PHE A 411 -19.29 0.28 0.96
N LEU A 412 -19.00 -0.96 1.37
CA LEU A 412 -19.94 -1.75 2.18
C LEU A 412 -20.28 -1.03 3.49
N PHE A 413 -19.27 -0.54 4.20
CA PHE A 413 -19.43 0.17 5.47
C PHE A 413 -20.28 1.44 5.30
N GLY A 414 -19.98 2.26 4.29
CA GLY A 414 -20.70 3.49 4.00
C GLY A 414 -22.13 3.29 3.52
N VAL A 415 -22.36 2.34 2.60
CA VAL A 415 -23.69 2.00 2.10
C VAL A 415 -24.57 1.48 3.21
N LEU A 416 -24.06 0.58 4.06
CA LEU A 416 -24.81 0.08 5.21
C LEU A 416 -25.15 1.19 6.19
N GLY A 417 -24.19 2.06 6.51
CA GLY A 417 -24.43 3.21 7.37
C GLY A 417 -25.50 4.16 6.82
N GLY A 418 -25.39 4.51 5.53
CA GLY A 418 -26.34 5.38 4.84
C GLY A 418 -27.76 4.82 4.76
N LEU A 419 -27.91 3.54 4.40
CA LEU A 419 -29.23 2.88 4.34
C LEU A 419 -29.91 2.84 5.72
N HIS A 420 -29.15 2.57 6.79
CA HIS A 420 -29.70 2.54 8.14
C HIS A 420 -30.09 3.94 8.64
N LEU A 421 -29.31 4.97 8.33
CA LEU A 421 -29.65 6.36 8.62
C LEU A 421 -30.93 6.78 7.89
N ALA A 422 -31.02 6.48 6.59
CA ALA A 422 -32.20 6.77 5.79
C ALA A 422 -33.45 6.06 6.33
N HIS A 423 -33.34 4.76 6.65
CA HIS A 423 -34.44 4.01 7.25
C HIS A 423 -34.90 4.63 8.59
N ARG A 424 -33.97 5.06 9.44
CA ARG A 424 -34.32 5.72 10.72
C ARG A 424 -35.01 7.08 10.52
N MET A 425 -34.58 7.86 9.54
CA MET A 425 -35.18 9.16 9.24
C MET A 425 -36.59 9.02 8.65
N LEU A 426 -36.78 8.03 7.76
CA LEU A 426 -38.08 7.76 7.13
C LEU A 426 -39.05 7.03 8.07
N GLY A 427 -38.56 6.11 8.90
CA GLY A 427 -39.35 5.30 9.82
C GLY A 427 -39.97 6.07 10.98
N LYS A 428 -39.47 7.27 11.33
CA LYS A 428 -40.10 8.15 12.33
C LYS A 428 -41.39 8.82 11.87
N ARG A 429 -41.80 8.68 10.60
CA ARG A 429 -43.05 9.24 10.07
C ARG A 429 -44.20 8.25 9.93
N TYR A 430 -44.04 7.01 10.42
CA TYR A 430 -45.07 5.96 10.35
C TYR A 430 -45.48 5.39 11.72
N SER A 431 -45.24 6.11 12.82
CA SER A 431 -46.06 5.95 14.02
C SER A 431 -47.22 6.94 13.91
N ALA A 432 -48.41 6.40 13.63
CA ALA A 432 -49.66 7.12 13.46
C ALA A 432 -49.97 8.01 14.67
N ASP A 433 -50.20 9.29 14.39
CA ASP A 433 -51.36 10.01 14.91
C ASP A 433 -52.37 10.13 13.76
#